data_AF-D1YKT9-F1
#
_entry.id   AF-D1YKT9-F1
#
_cell.length_a   1.000
_cell.length_b   1.000
_cell.length_c   1.000
_cell.angle_alpha   90.00
_cell.angle_beta   90.00
_cell.angle_gamma   90.00
#
_symmetry.space_group_name_H-M   'P 1'
#
loop_
_entity.id
_entity.type
_entity.pdbx_description
1 polymer ?
#
loop_
_entity_poly.entity_id
_entity_poly.type
_entity_poly.pdbx_seq_one_letter_code
_entity_poly.pdbx_strand_id
1 'polypeptide(L)'
;MVKNPSTGAEVRKVQHTWLANMVPNSILDNNTKWPEGTKLTWAGNDGSTKLTFDKAGESKTGNVTITLPSGSSYTVKDITVISKANVIAKSETVDYGKKLTAADLVTNQNVFPAGTTYQFVDGSEPTWGTAGSYDHVKITATYKDASGASVNTPVANCAVAINDSRSIKVLAGSDVPSVDSVLNLPNNWEEHTAF
;
A
#
# COMPACT_ATOMS: atom_id res chain seq x y z
N MET A 1 -6.56 5.80 -4.22
CA MET A 1 -7.33 7.05 -4.07
C MET A 1 -6.61 7.96 -3.09
N VAL A 2 -5.78 8.89 -3.59
CA VAL A 2 -5.17 9.90 -2.72
C VAL A 2 -6.27 10.87 -2.34
N LYS A 3 -6.70 10.83 -1.08
CA LYS A 3 -7.59 11.86 -0.54
C LYS A 3 -6.80 13.15 -0.53
N ASN A 4 -7.29 14.16 -1.25
CA ASN A 4 -6.82 15.53 -1.10
C ASN A 4 -6.75 15.87 0.39
N PRO A 5 -5.71 16.55 0.88
CA PRO A 5 -5.70 17.06 2.25
C PRO A 5 -6.94 17.93 2.42
N SER A 6 -7.88 17.42 3.21
CA SER A 6 -9.27 17.86 3.21
C SER A 6 -9.57 18.92 4.27
N THR A 7 -8.55 19.39 5.02
CA THR A 7 -8.75 20.37 6.08
C THR A 7 -7.54 21.31 6.26
N GLY A 8 -7.81 22.60 6.49
CA GLY A 8 -6.77 23.63 6.77
C GLY A 8 -5.96 23.39 8.05
N ALA A 9 -6.38 22.46 8.90
CA ALA A 9 -5.68 22.09 10.12
C ALA A 9 -4.35 21.36 9.87
N GLU A 10 -4.19 20.67 8.74
CA GLU A 10 -2.94 19.93 8.45
C GLU A 10 -1.80 20.84 7.98
N VAL A 11 -2.12 22.01 7.41
CA VAL A 11 -1.14 23.02 7.01
C VAL A 11 -0.49 23.69 8.24
N ARG A 12 -1.23 23.81 9.35
CA ARG A 12 -0.75 24.40 10.60
C ARG A 12 0.37 23.61 11.30
N LYS A 13 0.53 22.31 11.03
CA LYS A 13 1.57 21.49 11.69
C LYS A 13 2.99 21.73 11.15
N VAL A 14 3.15 22.45 10.04
CA VAL A 14 4.44 22.55 9.33
C VAL A 14 5.19 23.87 9.57
N GLN A 15 4.62 24.84 10.31
CA GLN A 15 5.25 26.15 10.48
C GLN A 15 5.22 26.65 11.94
N HIS A 16 6.19 26.19 12.73
CA HIS A 16 6.57 26.88 13.96
C HIS A 16 7.52 28.03 13.58
N THR A 17 7.15 29.25 13.97
CA THR A 17 7.84 30.55 13.78
C THR A 17 7.47 31.34 12.51
N TRP A 18 6.44 32.18 12.64
CA TRP A 18 6.21 33.32 11.77
C TRP A 18 6.75 34.59 12.43
N LEU A 19 7.36 35.47 11.62
CA LEU A 19 7.66 36.86 11.96
C LEU A 19 6.36 37.60 12.30
N ALA A 20 6.38 38.41 13.36
CA ALA A 20 5.22 38.94 14.09
C ALA A 20 4.21 39.80 13.30
N ASN A 21 4.42 40.05 12.00
CA ASN A 21 3.65 41.04 11.24
C ASN A 21 2.92 40.48 9.99
N MET A 22 2.81 39.16 9.84
CA MET A 22 1.88 38.57 8.87
C MET A 22 0.62 38.10 9.61
N VAL A 23 -0.42 38.93 9.60
CA VAL A 23 -1.77 38.48 9.98
C VAL A 23 -2.20 37.48 8.91
N PRO A 24 -2.43 36.19 9.24
CA PRO A 24 -2.95 35.23 8.29
C PRO A 24 -4.27 35.76 7.73
N ASN A 25 -4.39 35.82 6.41
CA ASN A 25 -5.63 36.23 5.78
C ASN A 25 -6.70 35.18 6.13
N SER A 26 -7.65 35.56 6.99
CA SER A 26 -8.66 34.68 7.60
C SER A 26 -9.56 33.94 6.59
N ILE A 27 -9.50 34.32 5.32
CA ILE A 27 -10.17 33.65 4.21
C ILE A 27 -9.61 32.23 3.92
N LEU A 28 -8.37 31.92 4.34
CA LEU A 28 -7.73 30.62 4.11
C LEU A 28 -7.92 29.63 5.26
N ASP A 29 -8.24 30.12 6.46
CA ASP A 29 -8.29 29.28 7.67
C ASP A 29 -9.58 28.45 7.79
N ASN A 30 -10.65 28.82 7.07
CA ASN A 30 -11.95 28.14 7.16
C ASN A 30 -12.70 27.96 5.81
N ASN A 31 -12.12 28.38 4.69
CA ASN A 31 -12.80 28.29 3.40
C ASN A 31 -12.37 27.02 2.64
N THR A 32 -13.10 25.93 2.84
CA THR A 32 -12.87 24.65 2.15
C THR A 32 -13.34 24.66 0.68
N LYS A 33 -13.88 25.79 0.21
CA LYS A 33 -14.40 25.96 -1.15
C LYS A 33 -13.88 27.26 -1.74
N TRP A 34 -12.96 27.13 -2.69
CA TRP A 34 -12.58 28.25 -3.56
C TRP A 34 -13.77 28.71 -4.40
N PRO A 35 -13.87 30.00 -4.76
CA PRO A 35 -14.87 30.47 -5.72
C PRO A 35 -14.85 29.63 -7.00
N GLU A 36 -16.03 29.33 -7.54
CA GLU A 36 -16.15 28.61 -8.81
C GLU A 36 -15.40 29.37 -9.92
N GLY A 37 -14.61 28.66 -10.72
CA GLY A 37 -13.72 29.26 -11.73
C GLY A 37 -12.32 29.63 -11.23
N THR A 38 -11.99 29.38 -9.96
CA THR A 38 -10.60 29.49 -9.46
C THR A 38 -9.69 28.51 -10.21
N LYS A 39 -8.56 29.01 -10.72
CA LYS A 39 -7.57 28.22 -11.44
C LYS A 39 -6.30 28.04 -10.60
N LEU A 40 -5.72 26.85 -10.65
CA LEU A 40 -4.43 26.55 -10.02
C LEU A 40 -3.41 26.19 -11.10
N THR A 41 -2.21 26.75 -10.98
CA THR A 41 -1.09 26.49 -11.90
C THR A 41 0.15 26.09 -11.11
N TRP A 42 0.84 25.05 -11.58
CA TRP A 42 2.10 24.57 -11.00
C TRP A 42 3.28 25.13 -11.81
N ALA A 43 4.30 25.61 -11.11
CA ALA A 43 5.58 26.01 -11.68
C ALA A 43 6.69 25.31 -10.90
N GLY A 44 7.16 24.17 -11.41
CA GLY A 44 8.25 23.40 -10.83
C GLY A 44 9.59 24.11 -10.96
N ASN A 45 10.45 23.94 -9.95
CA ASN A 45 11.83 24.45 -9.97
C ASN A 45 12.67 23.78 -11.07
N ASP A 46 12.26 22.60 -11.52
CA ASP A 46 12.80 21.87 -12.67
C ASP A 46 12.26 22.37 -14.03
N GLY A 47 11.44 23.43 -14.04
CA GLY A 47 10.76 23.95 -15.22
C GLY A 47 9.47 23.21 -15.59
N SER A 48 9.04 22.21 -14.81
CA SER A 48 7.79 21.48 -15.08
C SER A 48 6.56 22.38 -14.87
N THR A 49 5.61 22.34 -15.80
CA THR A 49 4.32 23.06 -15.69
C THR A 49 3.19 22.15 -15.20
N LYS A 50 3.51 20.88 -14.96
CA LYS A 50 2.59 19.85 -14.47
C LYS A 50 3.22 19.10 -13.33
N LEU A 51 2.39 18.79 -12.34
CA LEU A 51 2.78 18.00 -11.18
C LEU A 51 2.43 16.52 -11.44
N THR A 52 3.37 15.78 -12.02
CA THR A 52 3.25 14.34 -12.30
C THR A 52 4.33 13.56 -11.56
N PHE A 53 4.01 12.34 -11.16
CA PHE A 53 4.90 11.42 -10.46
C PHE A 53 4.73 10.02 -11.05
N ASP A 54 5.83 9.29 -11.19
CA ASP A 54 5.81 7.94 -11.77
C ASP A 54 5.82 6.87 -10.67
N LYS A 55 6.61 7.11 -9.61
CA LYS A 55 6.74 6.24 -8.46
C LYS A 55 6.40 6.96 -7.16
N ALA A 56 6.07 6.18 -6.14
CA ALA A 56 5.99 6.66 -4.76
C ALA A 56 7.38 7.09 -4.23
N GLY A 57 7.38 8.08 -3.34
CA GLY A 57 8.60 8.60 -2.71
C GLY A 57 9.33 9.66 -3.52
N GLU A 58 8.92 9.92 -4.77
CA GLU A 58 9.43 11.03 -5.57
C GLU A 58 9.04 12.37 -4.95
N SER A 59 9.93 13.35 -5.03
CA SER A 59 9.67 14.71 -4.59
C SER A 59 9.80 15.70 -5.74
N LYS A 60 8.93 16.71 -5.74
CA LYS A 60 9.01 17.86 -6.64
C LYS A 60 8.86 19.15 -5.86
N THR A 61 9.71 20.11 -6.17
CA THR A 61 9.71 21.43 -5.54
C THR A 61 9.28 22.49 -6.54
N GLY A 62 8.51 23.48 -6.11
CA GLY A 62 8.01 24.52 -7.00
C GLY A 62 7.04 25.47 -6.33
N ASN A 63 6.38 26.26 -7.16
CA ASN A 63 5.40 27.25 -6.74
C ASN A 63 4.01 26.88 -7.27
N VAL A 64 2.97 27.26 -6.52
CA VAL A 64 1.58 27.16 -6.97
C VAL A 64 0.99 28.56 -7.02
N THR A 65 0.50 28.95 -8.20
CA THR A 65 -0.25 30.20 -8.37
C THR A 65 -1.74 29.88 -8.46
N ILE A 66 -2.49 30.54 -7.58
CA ILE A 66 -3.94 30.48 -7.48
C ILE A 66 -4.49 31.77 -8.09
N THR A 67 -5.36 31.65 -9.09
CA THR A 67 -6.00 32.78 -9.76
C THR A 67 -7.51 32.72 -9.54
N LEU A 68 -8.06 33.75 -8.90
CA LEU A 68 -9.48 33.88 -8.66
C LEU A 68 -10.21 34.37 -9.93
N PRO A 69 -11.52 34.11 -10.07
CA PRO A 69 -12.33 34.62 -11.18
C PRO A 69 -12.30 36.15 -11.31
N SER A 70 -12.09 36.86 -10.20
CA SER A 70 -11.94 38.32 -10.18
C SER A 70 -10.65 38.84 -10.82
N GLY A 71 -9.73 37.95 -11.22
CA GLY A 71 -8.41 38.31 -11.75
C GLY A 71 -7.33 38.49 -10.69
N SER A 72 -7.69 38.54 -9.40
CA SER A 72 -6.71 38.52 -8.32
C SER A 72 -5.96 37.20 -8.28
N SER A 73 -4.67 37.24 -7.96
CA SER A 73 -3.84 36.04 -7.86
C SER A 73 -2.97 36.03 -6.61
N TYR A 74 -2.62 34.83 -6.18
CA TYR A 74 -1.74 34.58 -5.04
C TYR A 74 -0.78 33.43 -5.38
N THR A 75 0.49 33.59 -5.05
CA THR A 75 1.51 32.56 -5.30
C THR A 75 2.08 32.05 -3.99
N VAL A 76 1.94 30.75 -3.76
CA VAL A 76 2.61 30.03 -2.70
C VAL A 76 3.96 29.56 -3.25
N LYS A 77 5.05 29.94 -2.58
CA LYS A 77 6.41 29.61 -3.01
C LYS A 77 7.01 28.46 -2.22
N ASP A 78 8.05 27.86 -2.78
CA ASP A 78 8.94 26.88 -2.12
C ASP A 78 8.19 25.65 -1.56
N ILE A 79 7.18 25.20 -2.30
CA ILE A 79 6.39 24.02 -1.96
C ILE A 79 7.18 22.78 -2.32
N THR A 80 7.24 21.81 -1.41
CA THR A 80 7.71 20.46 -1.69
C THR A 80 6.53 19.50 -1.66
N VAL A 81 6.30 18.78 -2.75
CA VAL A 81 5.28 17.73 -2.85
C VAL A 81 5.98 16.39 -2.97
N ILE A 82 5.55 15.41 -2.17
CA ILE A 82 6.09 14.06 -2.16
C ILE A 82 4.98 13.09 -2.54
N SER A 83 5.23 12.23 -3.52
CA SER A 83 4.28 11.20 -3.95
C SER A 83 4.21 10.05 -2.93
N LYS A 84 3.02 9.51 -2.73
CA LYS A 84 2.80 8.32 -1.89
C LYS A 84 1.89 7.35 -2.63
N ALA A 85 2.13 6.06 -2.41
CA ALA A 85 1.26 4.99 -2.90
C ALA A 85 0.79 4.10 -1.74
N ASN A 86 -0.38 3.50 -1.94
CA ASN A 86 -0.89 2.45 -1.06
C ASN A 86 -0.76 1.11 -1.78
N VAL A 87 -0.53 0.04 -1.01
CA VAL A 87 -0.53 -1.32 -1.54
C VAL A 87 -1.93 -1.69 -2.00
N ILE A 88 -2.03 -2.32 -3.18
CA ILE A 88 -3.25 -2.96 -3.67
C ILE A 88 -2.99 -4.46 -3.68
N ALA A 89 -3.44 -5.11 -2.61
CA ALA A 89 -3.35 -6.56 -2.47
C ALA A 89 -4.47 -7.26 -3.26
N LYS A 90 -4.18 -8.45 -3.79
CA LYS A 90 -5.16 -9.34 -4.40
C LYS A 90 -5.41 -10.55 -3.52
N SER A 91 -6.66 -11.01 -3.51
CA SER A 91 -7.00 -12.31 -2.96
C SER A 91 -6.72 -13.41 -3.97
N GLU A 92 -6.26 -14.57 -3.52
CA GLU A 92 -5.85 -15.67 -4.40
C GLU A 92 -6.16 -17.03 -3.79
N THR A 93 -6.57 -17.98 -4.64
CA THR A 93 -6.64 -19.40 -4.29
C THR A 93 -5.44 -20.12 -4.90
N VAL A 94 -4.74 -20.91 -4.09
CA VAL A 94 -3.58 -21.69 -4.50
C VAL A 94 -3.75 -23.15 -4.12
N ASP A 95 -3.06 -24.04 -4.83
CA ASP A 95 -3.03 -25.45 -4.49
C ASP A 95 -2.09 -25.72 -3.32
N TYR A 96 -2.36 -26.80 -2.58
CA TYR A 96 -1.53 -27.29 -1.49
C TYR A 96 -0.06 -27.40 -1.90
N GLY A 97 0.83 -26.85 -1.07
CA GLY A 97 2.28 -26.83 -1.31
C GLY A 97 2.79 -25.63 -2.11
N LYS A 98 1.92 -24.81 -2.73
CA LYS A 98 2.33 -23.54 -3.35
C LYS A 98 2.48 -22.46 -2.29
N LYS A 99 3.71 -21.99 -2.07
CA LYS A 99 4.01 -20.83 -1.22
C LYS A 99 4.00 -19.54 -2.03
N LEU A 100 3.31 -18.51 -1.55
CA LEU A 100 3.40 -17.15 -2.09
C LEU A 100 4.18 -16.24 -1.13
N THR A 101 4.89 -15.27 -1.68
CA THR A 101 5.44 -14.15 -0.93
C THR A 101 4.41 -13.03 -0.80
N ALA A 102 4.62 -12.09 0.13
CA ALA A 102 3.78 -10.90 0.22
C ALA A 102 3.79 -10.09 -1.09
N ALA A 103 4.92 -10.05 -1.80
CA ALA A 103 5.03 -9.37 -3.10
C ALA A 103 4.13 -10.00 -4.16
N ASP A 104 4.04 -11.34 -4.22
CA ASP A 104 3.20 -12.05 -5.19
C ASP A 104 1.72 -11.69 -5.08
N LEU A 105 1.28 -11.25 -3.90
CA LEU A 105 -0.07 -10.80 -3.61
C LEU A 105 -0.28 -9.29 -3.86
N VAL A 106 0.72 -8.54 -4.33
CA VAL A 106 0.60 -7.10 -4.65
C VAL A 106 0.51 -6.89 -6.16
N THR A 107 -0.53 -6.19 -6.60
CA THR A 107 -0.83 -5.96 -8.03
C THR A 107 -0.18 -4.70 -8.60
N ASN A 108 0.09 -3.70 -7.76
CA ASN A 108 0.59 -2.39 -8.18
C ASN A 108 2.08 -2.18 -7.83
N GLN A 109 2.90 -3.23 -7.86
CA GLN A 109 4.34 -3.11 -7.53
C GLN A 109 5.06 -2.07 -8.42
N ASN A 110 4.58 -1.91 -9.66
CA ASN A 110 5.10 -0.93 -10.60
C ASN A 110 4.93 0.54 -10.17
N VAL A 111 4.10 0.87 -9.18
CA VAL A 111 4.01 2.25 -8.66
C VAL A 111 4.99 2.53 -7.52
N PHE A 112 5.71 1.51 -7.07
CA PHE A 112 6.72 1.62 -6.03
C PHE A 112 8.13 1.70 -6.64
N PRO A 113 9.07 2.38 -5.96
CA PRO A 113 10.44 2.46 -6.42
C PRO A 113 11.15 1.10 -6.30
N ALA A 114 12.25 0.93 -7.05
CA ALA A 114 13.08 -0.26 -6.93
C ALA A 114 13.63 -0.43 -5.50
N GLY A 115 13.78 -1.67 -5.05
CA GLY A 115 14.22 -1.98 -3.69
C GLY A 115 13.11 -1.88 -2.63
N THR A 116 11.85 -1.67 -3.02
CA THR A 116 10.70 -1.76 -2.11
C THR A 116 10.56 -3.18 -1.58
N THR A 117 10.37 -3.33 -0.27
CA THR A 117 10.13 -4.61 0.39
C THR A 117 8.67 -4.76 0.77
N TYR A 118 8.08 -5.94 0.54
CA TYR A 118 6.71 -6.28 0.92
C TYR A 118 6.73 -7.33 2.02
N GLN A 119 5.91 -7.15 3.05
CA GLN A 119 5.90 -8.02 4.22
C GLN A 119 4.48 -8.32 4.67
N PHE A 120 4.27 -9.55 5.14
CA PHE A 120 3.10 -9.91 5.93
C PHE A 120 3.22 -9.25 7.30
N VAL A 121 2.14 -8.67 7.80
CA VAL A 121 2.14 -7.98 9.11
C VAL A 121 1.42 -8.83 10.16
N ASP A 122 1.77 -8.64 11.43
CA ASP A 122 1.08 -9.23 12.59
C ASP A 122 0.88 -10.76 12.50
N GLY A 123 1.83 -11.49 11.92
CA GLY A 123 1.73 -12.95 11.77
C GLY A 123 0.63 -13.41 10.81
N SER A 124 0.14 -12.54 9.94
CA SER A 124 -0.92 -12.84 8.97
C SER A 124 -0.48 -13.66 7.75
N GLU A 125 0.75 -14.17 7.74
CA GLU A 125 1.21 -15.06 6.68
C GLU A 125 0.43 -16.38 6.74
N PRO A 126 -0.18 -16.84 5.62
CA PRO A 126 -0.81 -18.14 5.57
C PRO A 126 0.15 -19.27 5.95
N THR A 127 -0.35 -20.26 6.70
CA THR A 127 0.40 -21.48 6.96
C THR A 127 0.35 -22.36 5.72
N TRP A 128 1.30 -22.19 4.80
CA TRP A 128 1.30 -22.82 3.47
C TRP A 128 1.19 -24.35 3.43
N GLY A 129 1.45 -25.03 4.56
CA GLY A 129 1.30 -26.49 4.72
C GLY A 129 -0.07 -26.95 5.20
N THR A 130 -1.03 -26.03 5.37
CA THR A 130 -2.38 -26.32 5.89
C THR A 130 -3.42 -25.80 4.91
N ALA A 131 -4.32 -26.69 4.47
CA ALA A 131 -5.45 -26.30 3.64
C ALA A 131 -6.42 -25.43 4.45
N GLY A 132 -7.07 -24.47 3.79
CA GLY A 132 -8.04 -23.60 4.46
C GLY A 132 -8.15 -22.21 3.86
N SER A 133 -9.02 -21.41 4.46
CA SER A 133 -9.24 -20.01 4.09
C SER A 133 -8.59 -19.09 5.13
N TYR A 134 -7.74 -18.18 4.65
CA TYR A 134 -7.05 -17.16 5.42
C TYR A 134 -7.60 -15.81 5.01
N ASP A 135 -8.60 -15.31 5.73
CA ASP A 135 -9.28 -14.03 5.45
C ASP A 135 -8.63 -12.82 6.14
N HIS A 136 -7.59 -13.07 6.92
CA HIS A 136 -6.90 -12.07 7.75
C HIS A 136 -5.52 -11.69 7.19
N VAL A 137 -5.21 -12.00 5.93
CA VAL A 137 -3.90 -11.72 5.33
C VAL A 137 -3.71 -10.21 5.19
N LYS A 138 -2.61 -9.70 5.72
CA LYS A 138 -2.31 -8.26 5.75
C LYS A 138 -0.91 -8.00 5.20
N ILE A 139 -0.79 -7.01 4.32
CA ILE A 139 0.45 -6.68 3.63
C ILE A 139 0.77 -5.19 3.80
N THR A 140 2.04 -4.88 4.09
CA THR A 140 2.60 -3.52 4.00
C THR A 140 3.80 -3.49 3.05
N ALA A 141 4.12 -2.32 2.54
CA ALA A 141 5.33 -2.05 1.78
C ALA A 141 6.20 -1.02 2.49
N THR A 142 7.51 -1.22 2.45
CA THR A 142 8.51 -0.25 2.90
C THR A 142 9.39 0.15 1.74
N TYR A 143 9.49 1.45 1.49
CA TYR A 143 10.33 2.04 0.45
C TYR A 143 11.08 3.27 0.96
N LYS A 144 12.07 3.74 0.19
CA LYS A 144 12.79 4.98 0.48
C LYS A 144 12.17 6.15 -0.27
N ASP A 145 11.94 7.27 0.41
CA ASP A 145 11.59 8.52 -0.26
C ASP A 145 12.85 9.22 -0.83
N ALA A 146 12.65 10.35 -1.50
CA ALA A 146 13.71 11.15 -2.09
C ALA A 146 14.78 11.64 -1.09
N SER A 147 14.47 11.67 0.22
CA SER A 147 15.44 12.01 1.26
C SER A 147 16.22 10.80 1.78
N GLY A 148 15.87 9.58 1.33
CA GLY A 148 16.42 8.32 1.82
C GLY A 148 15.75 7.83 3.11
N ALA A 149 14.71 8.50 3.60
CA ALA A 149 13.94 8.07 4.76
C ALA A 149 13.07 6.86 4.40
N SER A 150 12.93 5.91 5.33
CA SER A 150 12.03 4.77 5.14
C SER A 150 10.58 5.20 5.35
N VAL A 151 9.71 4.85 4.40
CA VAL A 151 8.28 5.09 4.45
C VAL A 151 7.55 3.75 4.40
N ASN A 152 6.67 3.53 5.37
CA ASN A 152 5.78 2.37 5.40
C ASN A 152 4.40 2.76 4.90
N THR A 153 3.79 1.91 4.08
CA THR A 153 2.42 2.12 3.61
C THR A 153 1.41 1.75 4.69
N PRO A 154 0.19 2.30 4.63
CA PRO A 154 -0.95 1.70 5.29
C PRO A 154 -1.06 0.21 4.93
N VAL A 155 -1.61 -0.57 5.85
CA VAL A 155 -1.84 -2.01 5.67
C VAL A 155 -2.95 -2.22 4.64
N ALA A 156 -2.69 -3.11 3.67
CA ALA A 156 -3.68 -3.65 2.76
C ALA A 156 -4.12 -5.04 3.23
N ASN A 157 -5.42 -5.34 3.13
CA ASN A 157 -5.99 -6.63 3.51
C ASN A 157 -6.34 -7.44 2.25
N CYS A 158 -6.15 -8.75 2.31
CA CYS A 158 -6.60 -9.69 1.28
C CYS A 158 -6.95 -11.03 1.93
N ALA A 159 -7.47 -11.95 1.11
CA ALA A 159 -7.74 -13.31 1.52
C ALA A 159 -6.96 -14.31 0.67
N VAL A 160 -6.46 -15.37 1.27
CA VAL A 160 -5.81 -16.48 0.56
C VAL A 160 -6.53 -17.77 0.91
N ALA A 161 -6.85 -18.59 -0.09
CA ALA A 161 -7.36 -19.93 0.12
C ALA A 161 -6.34 -20.96 -0.37
N ILE A 162 -6.08 -21.97 0.43
CA ILE A 162 -5.22 -23.11 0.08
C ILE A 162 -6.12 -24.32 -0.13
N ASN A 163 -6.22 -24.76 -1.38
CA ASN A 163 -7.01 -25.91 -1.78
C ASN A 163 -6.19 -27.20 -1.67
N ASP A 164 -6.71 -28.20 -0.96
CA ASP A 164 -6.13 -29.54 -0.93
C ASP A 164 -7.03 -30.51 -1.69
N SER A 165 -6.66 -30.74 -2.95
CA SER A 165 -7.37 -31.62 -3.89
C SER A 165 -6.65 -32.97 -4.07
N ARG A 166 -5.78 -33.35 -3.13
CA ARG A 166 -5.16 -34.68 -3.12
C ARG A 166 -6.24 -35.76 -3.05
N SER A 167 -6.22 -36.70 -3.99
CA SER A 167 -7.15 -37.83 -4.05
C SER A 167 -6.41 -39.12 -4.39
N ILE A 168 -6.86 -40.24 -3.83
CA ILE A 168 -6.32 -41.57 -4.14
C ILE A 168 -7.36 -42.31 -4.97
N LYS A 169 -6.94 -42.81 -6.14
CA LYS A 169 -7.77 -43.70 -6.95
C LYS A 169 -7.35 -45.14 -6.66
N VAL A 170 -8.25 -45.90 -6.04
CA VAL A 170 -8.11 -47.35 -5.88
C VAL A 170 -8.97 -48.04 -6.94
N LEU A 171 -8.41 -49.01 -7.66
CA LEU A 171 -9.19 -49.80 -8.61
C LEU A 171 -10.16 -50.71 -7.83
N ALA A 172 -11.40 -50.82 -8.29
CA ALA A 172 -12.38 -51.70 -7.67
C ALA A 172 -11.85 -53.15 -7.64
N GLY A 173 -11.74 -53.73 -6.44
CA GLY A 173 -11.20 -55.07 -6.22
C GLY A 173 -9.69 -55.14 -5.95
N SER A 174 -8.98 -54.01 -5.85
CA SER A 174 -7.61 -53.96 -5.31
C SER A 174 -7.64 -53.80 -3.78
N ASP A 175 -6.65 -54.38 -3.10
CA ASP A 175 -6.43 -54.11 -1.68
C ASP A 175 -6.21 -52.60 -1.48
N VAL A 176 -6.91 -52.01 -0.51
CA VAL A 176 -6.71 -50.60 -0.16
C VAL A 176 -5.29 -50.47 0.38
N PRO A 177 -4.43 -49.63 -0.22
CA PRO A 177 -3.07 -49.44 0.30
C PRO A 177 -3.17 -48.93 1.75
N SER A 178 -2.25 -49.38 2.62
CA SER A 178 -2.28 -48.95 4.03
C SER A 178 -2.23 -47.43 4.12
N VAL A 179 -2.85 -46.86 5.15
CA VAL A 179 -2.90 -45.40 5.38
C VAL A 179 -1.47 -44.83 5.39
N ASP A 180 -0.51 -45.59 5.90
CA ASP A 180 0.90 -45.21 6.00
C ASP A 180 1.57 -45.12 4.63
N SER A 181 1.24 -46.05 3.71
CA SER A 181 1.76 -46.06 2.33
C SER A 181 1.19 -44.90 1.50
N VAL A 182 0.01 -44.42 1.89
CA VAL A 182 -0.76 -43.39 1.20
C VAL A 182 -0.41 -41.99 1.68
N LEU A 183 -0.19 -41.81 2.97
CA LEU A 183 0.01 -40.50 3.59
C LEU A 183 1.44 -39.96 3.44
N ASN A 184 2.40 -40.79 3.01
CA ASN A 184 3.82 -40.43 2.89
C ASN A 184 4.32 -39.68 4.14
N LEU A 185 3.94 -40.19 5.33
CA LEU A 185 4.27 -39.56 6.60
C LEU A 185 5.79 -39.55 6.79
N PRO A 186 6.38 -38.44 7.26
CA PRO A 186 7.81 -38.40 7.54
C PRO A 186 8.15 -39.40 8.65
N ASN A 187 9.32 -40.04 8.56
CA ASN A 187 9.79 -41.10 9.48
C ASN A 187 9.92 -40.68 10.97
N ASN A 188 9.60 -39.43 11.30
CA ASN A 188 9.66 -38.86 12.65
C ASN A 188 8.29 -38.60 13.26
N TRP A 189 7.21 -39.12 12.67
CA TRP A 189 5.87 -39.03 13.24
C TRP A 189 5.76 -39.94 14.48
N GLU A 190 5.60 -39.35 15.67
CA GLU A 190 5.40 -40.14 16.89
C GLU A 190 4.09 -40.93 16.81
N GLU A 191 4.15 -42.22 17.17
CA GLU A 191 2.98 -43.08 17.23
C GLU A 191 1.99 -42.53 18.26
N HIS A 192 0.87 -41.98 17.79
CA HIS A 192 -0.26 -41.64 18.65
C HIS A 192 -1.13 -42.88 18.82
N THR A 193 -1.01 -43.56 19.95
CA THR A 193 -1.99 -44.60 20.34
C THR A 193 -3.32 -43.92 20.66
N ALA A 194 -4.37 -44.28 19.94
CA ALA A 194 -5.73 -43.89 20.28
C ALA A 194 -6.11 -44.48 21.66
N PHE A 195 -6.55 -43.63 22.58
CA PHE A 195 -7.16 -44.02 23.86
C PHE A 195 -8.66 -44.31 23.68
#